data_AF-A0A938S573-F1
#
_entry.id   AF-A0A938S573-F1
#
_cell.length_a   1.000
_cell.length_b   1.000
_cell.length_c   1.000
_cell.angle_alpha   90.00
_cell.angle_beta   90.00
_cell.angle_gamma   90.00
#
_symmetry.space_group_name_H-M   'P 1'
#
loop_
_entity.id
_entity.type
_entity.pdbx_description
1 polymer ?
#
loop_
_entity_poly.entity_id
_entity_poly.type
_entity_poly.pdbx_seq_one_letter_code
_entity_poly.pdbx_strand_id
1 'polypeptide(L)'
;MMLTKQVALTVALAACTLGAHVCSVPVRAYPGVASLKCEVPSQAASLLLLQTSNLTLPTPGPVTAPPESFFAKVRERDRDAARAFYAKYLDVQGLPVVAAAEVADLALQRTYEIVTHMLAGRPDVLQAMVDRGMYLTVIGKDQVYTDLPENRNAPNPAYLNERVRGTGGLPTSFGEENLLCLPLDRYDDESIGVHEFCHTIDSTLGRIDPTWRERKNTAYRNALAKGLYQDTYAGSNASEYWAEIVQA
;
A
#
# COMPACT_ATOMS: atom_id res chain seq x y z
N MET A 1 11.78 -6.85 -22.67
CA MET A 1 12.77 -6.83 -21.56
C MET A 1 12.97 -5.45 -20.91
N MET A 2 12.58 -4.33 -21.55
CA MET A 2 12.72 -2.97 -20.97
C MET A 2 11.56 -2.54 -20.06
N LEU A 3 10.31 -2.90 -20.37
CA LEU A 3 9.13 -2.51 -19.58
C LEU A 3 9.15 -3.04 -18.12
N THR A 4 9.79 -4.18 -17.89
CA THR A 4 9.77 -4.93 -16.62
C THR A 4 10.67 -4.37 -15.53
N LYS A 5 11.79 -3.71 -15.89
CA LYS A 5 12.59 -2.98 -14.91
C LYS A 5 11.87 -1.71 -14.49
N GLN A 6 11.15 -1.06 -15.40
CA GLN A 6 10.45 0.19 -15.16
C GLN A 6 9.32 0.07 -14.13
N VAL A 7 8.56 -1.03 -14.11
CA VAL A 7 7.48 -1.19 -13.12
C VAL A 7 8.02 -1.31 -11.69
N ALA A 8 8.96 -2.22 -11.46
CA ALA A 8 9.54 -2.39 -10.13
C ALA A 8 10.39 -1.18 -9.72
N LEU A 9 11.10 -0.57 -10.68
CA LEU A 9 11.93 0.62 -10.45
C LEU A 9 11.08 1.87 -10.22
N THR A 10 9.96 2.08 -10.91
CA THR A 10 9.07 3.24 -10.65
C THR A 10 8.32 3.09 -9.33
N VAL A 11 7.81 1.89 -9.01
CA VAL A 11 7.14 1.62 -7.72
C VAL A 11 8.16 1.74 -6.57
N ALA A 12 9.36 1.18 -6.73
CA ALA A 12 10.42 1.26 -5.72
C ALA A 12 11.04 2.66 -5.61
N LEU A 13 11.27 3.40 -6.71
CA LEU A 13 11.77 4.79 -6.62
C LEU A 13 10.72 5.71 -5.99
N ALA A 14 9.44 5.54 -6.32
CA ALA A 14 8.37 6.28 -5.66
C ALA A 14 8.32 5.96 -4.15
N ALA A 15 8.43 4.67 -3.78
CA ALA A 15 8.50 4.24 -2.39
C ALA A 15 9.75 4.77 -1.66
N CYS A 16 10.94 4.75 -2.28
CA CYS A 16 12.17 5.32 -1.71
C CYS A 16 12.09 6.85 -1.54
N THR A 17 11.42 7.58 -2.45
CA THR A 17 11.20 9.03 -2.26
C THR A 17 10.23 9.34 -1.14
N LEU A 18 9.23 8.47 -0.92
CA LEU A 18 8.32 8.54 0.22
C LEU A 18 9.04 8.18 1.52
N GLY A 19 9.85 7.12 1.59
CA GLY A 19 10.63 6.76 2.78
C GLY A 19 11.52 7.90 3.30
N ALA A 20 12.07 8.72 2.39
CA ALA A 20 12.86 9.91 2.75
C ALA A 20 12.03 11.12 3.23
N HIS A 21 10.70 11.10 3.09
CA HIS A 21 9.78 12.15 3.57
C HIS A 21 8.78 11.66 4.63
N VAL A 22 8.67 10.34 4.82
CA VAL A 22 7.74 9.67 5.74
C VAL A 22 8.28 9.62 7.17
N CYS A 23 9.60 9.63 7.38
CA CYS A 23 10.17 9.76 8.72
C CYS A 23 11.63 10.22 8.62
N SER A 24 11.97 11.40 9.15
CA SER A 24 13.37 11.79 9.39
C SER A 24 13.96 11.12 10.63
N VAL A 25 13.57 9.86 10.88
CA VAL A 25 14.15 9.01 11.92
C VAL A 25 15.16 8.08 11.23
N PRO A 26 16.42 8.03 11.67
CA PRO A 26 17.43 7.20 11.02
C PRO A 26 17.01 5.74 11.11
N VAL A 27 16.78 5.10 9.95
CA VAL A 27 16.64 3.65 9.83
C VAL A 27 17.88 3.02 10.47
N ARG A 28 17.70 2.36 11.61
CA ARG A 28 18.78 1.65 12.30
C ARG A 28 19.15 0.45 11.42
N ALA A 29 20.34 0.49 10.85
CA ALA A 29 20.87 -0.62 10.06
C ALA A 29 20.76 -1.94 10.84
N TYR A 30 20.08 -2.92 10.24
CA TYR A 30 20.03 -4.28 10.76
C TYR A 30 21.44 -4.86 10.85
N PRO A 31 21.87 -5.39 12.01
CA PRO A 31 23.15 -6.08 12.13
C PRO A 31 23.09 -7.38 11.30
N GLY A 32 23.78 -7.40 10.16
CA GLY A 32 23.80 -8.53 9.23
C GLY A 32 23.65 -8.14 7.75
N VAL A 33 23.21 -6.91 7.47
CA VAL A 33 23.17 -6.38 6.09
C VAL A 33 24.55 -5.81 5.77
N ALA A 34 25.35 -6.56 5.03
CA ALA A 34 26.52 -5.98 4.37
C ALA A 34 26.04 -4.75 3.58
N SER A 35 26.71 -3.61 3.79
CA SER A 35 26.41 -2.35 3.11
C SER A 35 26.45 -2.59 1.59
N LEU A 36 25.27 -2.87 1.01
CA LEU A 36 25.09 -2.96 -0.42
C LEU A 36 25.16 -1.52 -0.93
N LYS A 37 26.39 -1.07 -1.22
CA LYS A 37 26.60 0.05 -2.13
C LYS A 37 25.87 -0.34 -3.41
N CYS A 38 24.74 0.31 -3.66
CA CYS A 38 24.07 0.27 -4.95
C CYS A 38 24.98 1.04 -5.93
N GLU A 39 26.00 0.38 -6.45
CA GLU A 39 26.78 0.91 -7.56
C GLU A 39 25.92 0.82 -8.82
N VAL A 40 25.13 1.86 -9.04
CA VAL A 40 24.48 2.09 -10.33
C VAL A 40 25.60 2.41 -11.34
N PRO A 41 25.75 1.64 -12.44
CA PRO A 41 26.75 1.94 -13.46
C PRO A 41 26.55 3.38 -13.97
N SER A 42 27.58 4.22 -13.85
CA SER A 42 27.49 5.69 -13.99
C SER A 42 27.03 6.18 -15.37
N GLN A 43 26.90 5.30 -16.37
CA GLN A 43 26.42 5.64 -17.70
C GLN A 43 24.89 5.52 -17.86
N ALA A 44 24.18 4.86 -16.93
CA ALA A 44 22.71 4.79 -16.95
C ALA A 44 22.04 5.98 -16.25
N ALA A 45 22.75 6.67 -15.35
CA ALA A 45 22.24 7.82 -14.61
C ALA A 45 21.99 9.04 -15.51
N SER A 46 22.86 9.29 -16.50
CA SER A 46 22.74 10.49 -17.34
C SER A 46 21.66 10.43 -18.42
N LEU A 47 21.12 9.26 -18.77
CA LEU A 47 20.09 9.15 -19.81
C LEU A 47 18.66 9.07 -19.25
N LEU A 48 18.49 8.78 -17.95
CA LEU A 48 17.17 8.72 -17.30
C LEU A 48 16.80 10.01 -16.55
N LEU A 49 17.72 10.97 -16.44
CA LEU A 49 17.48 12.29 -15.85
C LEU A 49 16.76 13.28 -16.79
N LEU A 50 16.46 12.87 -18.03
CA LEU A 50 15.85 13.73 -19.07
C LEU A 50 14.38 13.41 -19.39
N GLN A 51 13.72 12.50 -18.64
CA GLN A 51 12.29 12.15 -18.84
C GLN A 51 11.40 12.29 -17.61
N THR A 52 11.87 12.86 -16.50
CA THR A 52 11.01 13.18 -15.34
C THR A 52 10.32 14.54 -15.47
N SER A 53 10.46 15.21 -16.61
CA SER A 53 9.78 16.46 -16.90
C SER A 53 8.26 16.25 -16.97
N ASN A 54 7.58 16.63 -15.87
CA ASN A 54 6.14 16.85 -15.71
C ASN A 54 5.24 15.65 -15.44
N LEU A 55 5.58 14.77 -14.49
CA LEU A 55 4.54 14.04 -13.75
C LEU A 55 4.06 14.92 -12.59
N THR A 56 3.15 15.86 -12.86
CA THR A 56 2.39 16.52 -11.79
C THR A 56 1.42 15.49 -11.24
N LEU A 57 1.69 14.95 -10.06
CA LEU A 57 0.70 14.11 -9.38
C LEU A 57 -0.54 14.96 -9.09
N PRO A 58 -1.75 14.45 -9.36
CA PRO A 58 -2.96 15.18 -9.05
C PRO A 58 -3.01 15.46 -7.53
N THR A 59 -3.51 16.63 -7.15
CA THR A 59 -3.70 16.99 -5.75
C THR A 59 -4.99 16.33 -5.24
N PRO A 60 -5.03 15.81 -4.00
CA PRO A 60 -6.27 15.30 -3.44
C PRO A 60 -7.36 16.38 -3.41
N GLY A 61 -8.58 15.99 -3.75
CA GLY A 61 -9.76 16.81 -3.51
C GLY A 61 -10.07 16.96 -2.01
N PRO A 62 -11.09 17.76 -1.64
CA PRO A 62 -11.53 17.82 -0.25
C PRO A 62 -12.12 16.47 0.21
N VAL A 63 -11.98 16.17 1.50
CA VAL A 63 -12.70 15.06 2.13
C VAL A 63 -14.18 15.42 2.24
N THR A 64 -15.06 14.52 1.80
CA THR A 64 -16.51 14.72 1.80
C THR A 64 -17.22 13.57 2.52
N ALA A 65 -18.55 13.62 2.62
CA ALA A 65 -19.33 12.43 2.95
C ALA A 65 -19.32 11.42 1.79
N PRO A 66 -19.42 10.09 2.05
CA PRO A 66 -19.50 9.10 1.00
C PRO A 66 -20.77 9.28 0.14
N PRO A 67 -20.67 9.29 -1.20
CA PRO A 67 -21.84 9.31 -2.07
C PRO A 67 -22.57 7.95 -2.03
N GLU A 68 -23.88 7.91 -2.34
CA GLU A 68 -24.62 6.64 -2.39
C GLU A 68 -24.04 5.62 -3.38
N SER A 69 -23.39 6.10 -4.44
CA SER A 69 -22.68 5.24 -5.41
C SER A 69 -21.53 4.44 -4.79
N PHE A 70 -20.92 4.92 -3.69
CA PHE A 70 -19.91 4.15 -2.95
C PHE A 70 -20.53 2.92 -2.29
N PHE A 71 -21.68 3.07 -1.60
CA PHE A 71 -22.30 1.96 -0.87
C PHE A 71 -22.78 0.81 -1.77
N ALA A 72 -22.96 1.06 -3.08
CA ALA A 72 -23.19 0.02 -4.06
C ALA A 72 -21.99 -0.95 -4.23
N LYS A 73 -20.77 -0.52 -3.90
CA LYS A 73 -19.54 -1.33 -3.92
C LYS A 73 -19.39 -2.21 -2.67
N VAL A 74 -20.00 -1.80 -1.56
CA VAL A 74 -20.00 -2.58 -0.30
C VAL A 74 -20.90 -3.80 -0.46
N ARG A 75 -20.43 -4.95 0.08
CA ARG A 75 -21.20 -6.20 0.07
C ARG A 75 -22.57 -5.97 0.71
N GLU A 76 -23.61 -6.57 0.13
CA GLU A 76 -25.00 -6.36 0.56
C GLU A 76 -25.18 -6.55 2.07
N ARG A 77 -24.65 -7.64 2.63
CA ARG A 77 -24.71 -7.94 4.06
C ARG A 77 -24.02 -6.91 4.97
N ASP A 78 -23.12 -6.08 4.44
CA ASP A 78 -22.29 -5.14 5.20
C ASP A 78 -22.71 -3.69 4.92
N ARG A 79 -23.61 -3.46 3.96
CA ARG A 79 -23.95 -2.13 3.40
C ARG A 79 -24.61 -1.19 4.40
N ASP A 80 -25.59 -1.67 5.17
CA ASP A 80 -26.28 -0.80 6.13
C ASP A 80 -25.38 -0.42 7.31
N ALA A 81 -24.53 -1.35 7.75
CA ALA A 81 -23.48 -1.05 8.73
C ALA A 81 -22.49 -0.02 8.17
N ALA A 82 -22.08 -0.17 6.91
CA ALA A 82 -21.20 0.79 6.23
C ALA A 82 -21.81 2.19 6.12
N ARG A 83 -23.12 2.31 5.83
CA ARG A 83 -23.83 3.60 5.81
C ARG A 83 -23.86 4.29 7.17
N ALA A 84 -23.99 3.50 8.24
CA ALA A 84 -24.01 4.02 9.60
C ALA A 84 -22.60 4.40 10.11
N PHE A 85 -21.57 3.74 9.59
CA PHE A 85 -20.19 3.87 10.07
C PHE A 85 -19.36 4.89 9.29
N TYR A 86 -19.36 4.83 7.96
CA TYR A 86 -18.51 5.68 7.13
C TYR A 86 -19.09 7.08 6.99
N ALA A 87 -18.33 8.08 7.43
CA ALA A 87 -18.69 9.49 7.38
C ALA A 87 -17.73 10.32 6.50
N LYS A 88 -16.57 9.76 6.15
CA LYS A 88 -15.54 10.43 5.34
C LYS A 88 -15.25 9.64 4.07
N TYR A 89 -14.99 10.39 3.00
CA TYR A 89 -14.75 9.90 1.66
C TYR A 89 -13.72 10.78 0.95
N LEU A 90 -12.79 10.15 0.25
CA LEU A 90 -11.87 10.78 -0.70
C LEU A 90 -11.77 9.91 -1.95
N ASP A 91 -11.82 10.53 -3.13
CA ASP A 91 -11.69 9.82 -4.39
C ASP A 91 -10.24 9.84 -4.90
N VAL A 92 -9.67 8.66 -5.14
CA VAL A 92 -8.37 8.50 -5.78
C VAL A 92 -8.59 8.04 -7.23
N GLN A 93 -9.05 8.98 -8.08
CA GLN A 93 -9.32 8.73 -9.51
C GLN A 93 -10.22 7.50 -9.74
N GLY A 94 -11.33 7.44 -9.01
CA GLY A 94 -12.31 6.35 -9.04
C GLY A 94 -12.08 5.21 -8.05
N LEU A 95 -10.95 5.21 -7.31
CA LEU A 95 -10.70 4.31 -6.18
C LEU A 95 -11.08 5.01 -4.86
N PRO A 96 -12.18 4.64 -4.21
CA PRO A 96 -12.62 5.30 -2.98
C PRO A 96 -11.70 5.02 -1.80
N VAL A 97 -11.48 6.04 -0.96
CA VAL A 97 -10.98 5.91 0.41
C VAL A 97 -12.09 6.34 1.36
N VAL A 98 -12.45 5.50 2.32
CA VAL A 98 -13.49 5.80 3.31
C VAL A 98 -13.02 5.62 4.74
N ALA A 99 -13.61 6.38 5.65
CA ALA A 99 -13.29 6.30 7.08
C ALA A 99 -14.47 6.76 7.95
N ALA A 100 -14.39 6.46 9.25
CA ALA A 100 -15.32 6.97 10.25
C ALA A 100 -15.10 8.49 10.50
N ALA A 101 -16.01 9.11 11.23
CA ALA A 101 -16.01 10.57 11.44
C ALA A 101 -14.80 11.06 12.25
N GLU A 102 -14.32 10.23 13.18
CA GLU A 102 -13.20 10.53 14.08
C GLU A 102 -11.83 10.46 13.42
N VAL A 103 -11.69 9.74 12.30
CA VAL A 103 -10.41 9.59 11.58
C VAL A 103 -10.00 10.93 10.98
N ALA A 104 -8.76 11.36 11.17
CA ALA A 104 -8.27 12.63 10.64
C ALA A 104 -8.33 12.67 9.10
N ASP A 105 -8.75 13.81 8.53
CA ASP A 105 -8.78 14.01 7.07
C ASP A 105 -7.39 13.81 6.45
N LEU A 106 -6.34 14.15 7.20
CA LEU A 106 -4.95 13.95 6.81
C LEU A 106 -4.64 12.47 6.53
N ALA A 107 -5.28 11.51 7.22
CA ALA A 107 -5.05 10.08 6.97
C ALA A 107 -5.59 9.66 5.59
N LEU A 108 -6.73 10.21 5.17
CA LEU A 108 -7.26 9.98 3.81
C LEU A 108 -6.36 10.64 2.77
N GLN A 109 -5.85 11.84 3.04
CA GLN A 109 -4.90 12.54 2.16
C GLN A 109 -3.57 11.77 2.04
N ARG A 110 -3.03 11.24 3.13
CA ARG A 110 -1.84 10.37 3.10
C ARG A 110 -2.10 9.09 2.32
N THR A 111 -3.29 8.51 2.46
CA THR A 111 -3.69 7.36 1.63
C THR A 111 -3.68 7.71 0.14
N TYR A 112 -4.22 8.87 -0.24
CA TYR A 112 -4.16 9.37 -1.62
C TYR A 112 -2.73 9.49 -2.13
N GLU A 113 -1.83 10.08 -1.33
CA GLU A 113 -0.43 10.23 -1.69
C GLU A 113 0.24 8.87 -1.91
N ILE A 114 0.12 7.94 -0.96
CA ILE A 114 0.68 6.58 -1.09
C ILE A 114 0.20 5.91 -2.38
N VAL A 115 -1.11 5.90 -2.63
CA VAL A 115 -1.70 5.25 -3.80
C VAL A 115 -1.21 5.87 -5.11
N THR A 116 -1.26 7.21 -5.21
CA THR A 116 -0.88 7.90 -6.45
C THR A 116 0.61 7.79 -6.77
N HIS A 117 1.47 7.79 -5.75
CA HIS A 117 2.90 7.58 -5.92
C HIS A 117 3.23 6.12 -6.25
N MET A 118 2.68 5.15 -5.51
CA MET A 118 2.93 3.73 -5.77
C MET A 118 2.40 3.27 -7.14
N LEU A 119 1.38 3.94 -7.69
CA LEU A 119 0.85 3.66 -9.02
C LEU A 119 1.32 4.65 -10.11
N ALA A 120 2.31 5.50 -9.81
CA ALA A 120 2.84 6.44 -10.79
C ALA A 120 3.30 5.71 -12.07
N GLY A 121 2.82 6.16 -13.22
CA GLY A 121 3.10 5.52 -14.52
C GLY A 121 2.38 4.19 -14.77
N ARG A 122 1.48 3.75 -13.87
CA ARG A 122 0.67 2.53 -14.01
C ARG A 122 -0.84 2.78 -13.86
N PRO A 123 -1.42 3.69 -14.67
CA PRO A 123 -2.87 3.95 -14.64
C PRO A 123 -3.70 2.70 -15.00
N ASP A 124 -3.13 1.75 -15.74
CA ASP A 124 -3.76 0.46 -16.06
C ASP A 124 -4.03 -0.39 -14.80
N VAL A 125 -3.13 -0.34 -13.81
CA VAL A 125 -3.33 -1.03 -12.52
C VAL A 125 -4.43 -0.36 -11.73
N LEU A 126 -4.41 0.97 -11.64
CA LEU A 126 -5.46 1.72 -10.95
C LEU A 126 -6.83 1.44 -11.58
N GLN A 127 -6.93 1.52 -12.90
CA GLN A 127 -8.17 1.23 -13.62
C GLN A 127 -8.68 -0.19 -13.34
N ALA A 128 -7.80 -1.19 -13.31
CA ALA A 128 -8.18 -2.55 -12.97
C ALA A 128 -8.69 -2.70 -11.53
N MET A 129 -8.18 -1.91 -10.58
CA MET A 129 -8.73 -1.84 -9.22
C MET A 129 -10.13 -1.22 -9.22
N VAL A 130 -10.32 -0.12 -9.96
CA VAL A 130 -11.61 0.60 -10.10
C VAL A 130 -12.68 -0.30 -10.73
N ASP A 131 -12.36 -0.97 -11.84
CA ASP A 131 -13.26 -1.87 -12.56
C ASP A 131 -13.74 -3.04 -11.69
N ARG A 132 -12.92 -3.45 -10.72
CA ARG A 132 -13.26 -4.51 -9.78
C ARG A 132 -14.11 -3.99 -8.59
N GLY A 133 -14.33 -2.68 -8.50
CA GLY A 133 -15.01 -2.08 -7.37
C GLY A 133 -14.22 -2.18 -6.07
N MET A 134 -12.87 -2.17 -6.15
CA MET A 134 -12.03 -2.03 -4.96
C MET A 134 -12.29 -0.69 -4.27
N TYR A 135 -12.01 -0.63 -2.98
CA TYR A 135 -11.96 0.58 -2.17
C TYR A 135 -11.02 0.36 -0.99
N LEU A 136 -10.59 1.47 -0.41
CA LEU A 136 -9.64 1.57 0.68
C LEU A 136 -10.37 2.06 1.92
N THR A 137 -9.95 1.59 3.08
CA THR A 137 -10.54 1.91 4.39
C THR A 137 -9.43 2.37 5.32
N VAL A 138 -9.71 3.35 6.18
CA VAL A 138 -8.79 3.74 7.25
C VAL A 138 -9.39 3.31 8.58
N ILE A 139 -8.64 2.49 9.32
CA ILE A 139 -8.98 2.12 10.69
C ILE A 139 -8.47 3.25 11.59
N GLY A 140 -9.37 3.92 12.31
CA GLY A 140 -9.00 4.99 13.23
C GLY A 140 -8.05 4.53 14.33
N LYS A 141 -7.28 5.46 14.87
CA LYS A 141 -6.27 5.18 15.90
C LYS A 141 -6.87 4.66 17.22
N ASP A 142 -8.14 5.01 17.48
CA ASP A 142 -8.90 4.55 18.66
C ASP A 142 -9.89 3.41 18.29
N GLN A 143 -9.84 2.94 17.03
CA GLN A 143 -10.68 1.86 16.52
C GLN A 143 -9.89 0.56 16.41
N VAL A 144 -10.58 -0.57 16.48
CA VAL A 144 -10.00 -1.90 16.24
C VAL A 144 -10.46 -2.49 14.91
N TYR A 145 -9.78 -3.54 14.45
CA TYR A 145 -10.02 -4.15 13.14
C TYR A 145 -11.49 -4.55 12.90
N THR A 146 -12.16 -5.11 13.91
CA THR A 146 -13.56 -5.52 13.79
C THR A 146 -14.58 -4.39 13.93
N ASP A 147 -14.15 -3.15 14.19
CA ASP A 147 -15.05 -2.00 14.11
C ASP A 147 -15.40 -1.68 12.65
N LEU A 148 -14.52 -2.03 11.71
CA LEU A 148 -14.82 -1.90 10.28
C LEU A 148 -16.05 -2.75 9.90
N PRO A 149 -17.03 -2.18 9.19
CA PRO A 149 -18.24 -2.88 8.76
C PRO A 149 -17.97 -4.22 8.07
N GLU A 150 -16.94 -4.29 7.23
CA GLU A 150 -16.56 -5.46 6.44
C GLU A 150 -16.00 -6.60 7.31
N ASN A 151 -15.47 -6.26 8.48
CA ASN A 151 -14.75 -7.15 9.38
C ASN A 151 -15.47 -7.42 10.71
N ARG A 152 -16.64 -6.82 10.94
CA ARG A 152 -17.42 -6.96 12.20
C ARG A 152 -17.77 -8.38 12.61
N ASN A 153 -17.78 -9.31 11.65
CA ASN A 153 -18.06 -10.73 11.87
C ASN A 153 -16.80 -11.61 11.74
N ALA A 154 -15.61 -11.03 11.80
CA ALA A 154 -14.37 -11.78 11.69
C ALA A 154 -14.22 -12.76 12.88
N PRO A 155 -13.77 -14.00 12.64
CA PRO A 155 -13.54 -14.95 13.71
C PRO A 155 -12.38 -14.50 14.60
N ASN A 156 -12.40 -14.89 15.87
CA ASN A 156 -11.37 -14.56 16.86
C ASN A 156 -11.10 -13.04 16.99
N PRO A 157 -12.14 -12.22 17.27
CA PRO A 157 -12.03 -10.76 17.28
C PRO A 157 -10.94 -10.26 18.24
N ALA A 158 -10.78 -10.89 19.42
CA ALA A 158 -9.74 -10.52 20.37
C ALA A 158 -8.33 -10.59 19.76
N TYR A 159 -8.02 -11.69 19.06
CA TYR A 159 -6.72 -11.89 18.42
C TYR A 159 -6.49 -10.90 17.26
N LEU A 160 -7.53 -10.66 16.45
CA LEU A 160 -7.43 -9.75 15.31
C LEU A 160 -7.32 -8.29 15.78
N ASN A 161 -8.13 -7.88 16.74
CA ASN A 161 -8.13 -6.51 17.28
C ASN A 161 -6.82 -6.19 18.02
N GLU A 162 -6.18 -7.19 18.60
CA GLU A 162 -4.86 -7.02 19.20
C GLU A 162 -3.78 -6.77 18.15
N ARG A 163 -3.92 -7.17 16.88
CA ARG A 163 -2.76 -7.22 15.95
C ARG A 163 -2.96 -6.45 14.67
N VAL A 164 -4.13 -6.59 14.05
CA VAL A 164 -4.36 -6.16 12.67
C VAL A 164 -4.60 -4.66 12.62
N ARG A 165 -3.66 -3.96 11.97
CA ARG A 165 -3.76 -2.53 11.65
C ARG A 165 -3.75 -2.26 10.15
N GLY A 166 -3.85 -3.30 9.33
CA GLY A 166 -4.02 -3.19 7.89
C GLY A 166 -4.21 -4.56 7.27
N THR A 167 -4.81 -4.59 6.08
CA THR A 167 -5.00 -5.81 5.27
C THR A 167 -5.08 -5.45 3.81
N GLY A 168 -4.33 -6.11 2.94
CA GLY A 168 -4.48 -6.04 1.50
C GLY A 168 -5.71 -6.80 0.99
N GLY A 169 -6.42 -6.28 -0.01
CA GLY A 169 -7.47 -7.03 -0.69
C GLY A 169 -8.67 -6.21 -1.16
N LEU A 170 -9.87 -6.71 -0.84
CA LEU A 170 -11.16 -6.11 -1.23
C LEU A 170 -12.12 -6.11 -0.03
N PRO A 171 -12.13 -5.04 0.79
CA PRO A 171 -11.31 -3.83 0.68
C PRO A 171 -9.88 -4.00 1.20
N THR A 172 -9.05 -2.98 0.94
CA THR A 172 -7.75 -2.81 1.60
C THR A 172 -7.91 -1.86 2.78
N SER A 173 -7.22 -2.13 3.89
CA SER A 173 -7.30 -1.30 5.10
C SER A 173 -5.92 -0.84 5.57
N PHE A 174 -5.87 0.37 6.14
CA PHE A 174 -4.67 1.00 6.70
C PHE A 174 -4.96 1.59 8.08
N GLY A 175 -4.01 1.50 9.00
CA GLY A 175 -4.12 2.09 10.34
C GLY A 175 -3.80 3.58 10.28
N GLU A 176 -4.68 4.40 10.86
CA GLU A 176 -4.48 5.85 10.94
C GLU A 176 -3.16 6.22 11.61
N GLU A 177 -2.79 5.53 12.70
CA GLU A 177 -1.56 5.78 13.41
C GLU A 177 -0.31 5.53 12.57
N ASN A 178 -0.34 4.53 11.69
CA ASN A 178 0.78 4.27 10.79
C ASN A 178 0.83 5.27 9.63
N LEU A 179 -0.33 5.62 9.05
CA LEU A 179 -0.41 6.63 7.99
C LEU A 179 0.09 8.00 8.44
N LEU A 180 -0.06 8.32 9.72
CA LEU A 180 0.28 9.61 10.31
C LEU A 180 1.53 9.57 11.21
N CYS A 181 2.20 8.42 11.32
CA CYS A 181 3.35 8.19 12.19
C CYS A 181 3.10 8.67 13.63
N LEU A 182 1.93 8.31 14.19
CA LEU A 182 1.56 8.69 15.54
C LEU A 182 2.36 7.87 16.57
N PRO A 183 2.65 8.41 17.77
CA PRO A 183 3.45 7.70 18.79
C PRO A 183 2.89 6.36 19.29
N LEU A 184 1.63 6.05 19.00
CA LEU A 184 0.98 4.78 19.38
C LEU A 184 1.17 3.68 18.32
N ASP A 185 1.73 4.02 17.15
CA ASP A 185 2.05 3.05 16.12
C ASP A 185 3.02 2.00 16.66
N ARG A 186 2.66 0.74 16.44
CA ARG A 186 3.42 -0.44 16.89
C ARG A 186 4.34 -0.98 15.80
N TYR A 187 4.16 -0.46 14.59
CA TYR A 187 4.87 -0.80 13.36
C TYR A 187 5.64 0.44 12.87
N ASP A 188 6.27 1.17 13.81
CA ASP A 188 6.89 2.48 13.59
C ASP A 188 8.23 2.40 12.83
N ASP A 189 8.71 1.20 12.55
CA ASP A 189 9.84 0.89 11.68
C ASP A 189 9.42 0.52 10.25
N GLU A 190 8.12 0.54 9.93
CA GLU A 190 7.58 0.20 8.62
C GLU A 190 6.36 1.05 8.20
N SER A 191 5.92 0.88 6.94
CA SER A 191 4.69 1.48 6.43
C SER A 191 3.68 0.40 6.08
N ILE A 192 2.82 0.05 7.04
CA ILE A 192 1.66 -0.84 6.84
C ILE A 192 0.83 -0.39 5.63
N GLY A 193 0.69 0.92 5.42
CA GLY A 193 0.04 1.47 4.23
C GLY A 193 0.66 0.98 2.91
N VAL A 194 1.99 1.06 2.79
CA VAL A 194 2.73 0.60 1.60
C VAL A 194 2.68 -0.92 1.49
N HIS A 195 2.94 -1.63 2.59
CA HIS A 195 2.94 -3.09 2.64
C HIS A 195 1.60 -3.69 2.16
N GLU A 196 0.49 -3.25 2.75
CA GLU A 196 -0.82 -3.80 2.43
C GLU A 196 -1.32 -3.37 1.04
N PHE A 197 -0.93 -2.17 0.60
CA PHE A 197 -1.23 -1.75 -0.76
C PHE A 197 -0.42 -2.56 -1.79
N CYS A 198 0.81 -2.98 -1.46
CA CYS A 198 1.59 -3.90 -2.27
C CYS A 198 0.89 -5.24 -2.51
N HIS A 199 0.27 -5.83 -1.49
CA HIS A 199 -0.56 -7.03 -1.64
C HIS A 199 -1.74 -6.81 -2.59
N THR A 200 -2.33 -5.62 -2.53
CA THR A 200 -3.43 -5.20 -3.42
C THR A 200 -2.96 -5.07 -4.87
N ILE A 201 -1.79 -4.48 -5.08
CA ILE A 201 -1.12 -4.38 -6.39
C ILE A 201 -0.76 -5.77 -6.93
N ASP A 202 -0.18 -6.64 -6.11
CA ASP A 202 0.18 -8.02 -6.48
C ASP A 202 -1.04 -8.82 -6.97
N SER A 203 -2.14 -8.75 -6.22
CA SER A 203 -3.42 -9.37 -6.59
C SER A 203 -3.97 -8.83 -7.91
N THR A 204 -3.84 -7.52 -8.14
CA THR A 204 -4.30 -6.85 -9.37
C THR A 204 -3.45 -7.21 -10.57
N LEU A 205 -2.12 -7.14 -10.45
CA LEU A 205 -1.17 -7.53 -11.49
C LEU A 205 -1.32 -9.00 -11.86
N GLY A 206 -1.56 -9.88 -10.87
CA GLY A 206 -1.82 -11.30 -11.13
C GLY A 206 -3.07 -11.58 -11.95
N ARG A 207 -3.94 -10.58 -12.17
CA ARG A 207 -5.11 -10.68 -13.06
C ARG A 207 -4.87 -10.07 -14.43
N ILE A 208 -4.21 -8.91 -14.50
CA ILE A 208 -4.06 -8.17 -15.76
C ILE A 208 -2.78 -8.53 -16.52
N ASP A 209 -1.80 -9.15 -15.86
CA ASP A 209 -0.58 -9.64 -16.47
C ASP A 209 -0.38 -11.13 -16.13
N PRO A 210 -0.60 -12.05 -17.10
CA PRO A 210 -0.48 -13.50 -16.86
C PRO A 210 0.94 -13.94 -16.52
N THR A 211 1.97 -13.13 -16.80
CA THR A 211 3.36 -13.44 -16.50
C THR A 211 3.80 -12.97 -15.11
N TRP A 212 3.03 -12.08 -14.48
CA TRP A 212 3.41 -11.40 -13.24
C TRP A 212 3.82 -12.37 -12.13
N ARG A 213 2.98 -13.37 -11.86
CA ARG A 213 3.20 -14.34 -10.76
C ARG A 213 4.52 -15.09 -10.93
N GLU A 214 4.80 -15.58 -12.14
CA GLU A 214 6.05 -16.33 -12.37
C GLU A 214 7.27 -15.42 -12.28
N ARG A 215 7.18 -14.18 -12.76
CA ARG A 215 8.27 -13.19 -12.63
C ARG A 215 8.57 -12.89 -11.16
N LYS A 216 7.54 -12.62 -10.35
CA LYS A 216 7.68 -12.38 -8.90
C LYS A 216 8.28 -13.58 -8.19
N ASN A 217 7.73 -14.78 -8.42
CA ASN A 217 8.21 -16.01 -7.79
C ASN A 217 9.65 -16.35 -8.18
N THR A 218 10.04 -16.10 -9.43
CA THR A 218 11.42 -16.25 -9.88
C THR A 218 12.35 -15.28 -9.15
N ALA A 219 11.97 -14.01 -9.00
CA ALA A 219 12.76 -13.02 -8.25
C ALA A 219 12.94 -13.46 -6.78
N TYR A 220 11.87 -13.88 -6.12
CA TYR A 220 11.90 -14.43 -4.76
C TYR A 220 12.85 -15.62 -4.62
N ARG A 221 12.70 -16.66 -5.47
CA ARG A 221 13.58 -17.83 -5.44
C ARG A 221 15.05 -17.47 -5.67
N ASN A 222 15.31 -16.52 -6.57
CA ASN A 222 16.68 -16.05 -6.84
C ASN A 222 17.29 -15.30 -5.65
N ALA A 223 16.49 -14.56 -4.87
CA ALA A 223 16.97 -13.90 -3.66
C ALA A 223 17.31 -14.92 -2.58
N LEU A 224 16.43 -15.89 -2.32
CA LEU A 224 16.68 -16.95 -1.34
C LEU A 224 17.88 -17.83 -1.71
N ALA A 225 18.05 -18.16 -2.99
CA ALA A 225 19.21 -18.93 -3.47
C ALA A 225 20.56 -18.23 -3.23
N LYS A 226 20.55 -16.91 -3.02
CA LYS A 226 21.73 -16.11 -2.67
C LYS A 226 21.89 -15.91 -1.16
N GLY A 227 21.04 -16.53 -0.35
CA GLY A 227 21.04 -16.35 1.11
C GLY A 227 20.43 -15.04 1.59
N LEU A 228 19.75 -14.28 0.72
CA LEU A 228 19.09 -13.04 1.13
C LEU A 228 17.76 -13.35 1.82
N TYR A 229 17.36 -12.52 2.79
CA TYR A 229 16.08 -12.57 3.50
C TYR A 229 15.80 -13.88 4.26
N GLN A 230 16.81 -14.73 4.49
CA GLN A 230 16.67 -15.91 5.34
C GLN A 230 16.27 -15.50 6.76
N ASP A 231 15.33 -16.23 7.34
CA ASP A 231 14.80 -16.00 8.69
C ASP A 231 14.19 -14.59 8.91
N THR A 232 13.82 -13.90 7.83
CA THR A 232 13.10 -12.61 7.87
C THR A 232 11.65 -12.78 7.45
N TYR A 233 10.80 -11.78 7.75
CA TYR A 233 9.41 -11.78 7.29
C TYR A 233 9.29 -11.79 5.76
N ALA A 234 10.13 -11.01 5.08
CA ALA A 234 10.27 -11.00 3.62
C ALA A 234 10.64 -12.37 3.01
N GLY A 235 11.31 -13.23 3.79
CA GLY A 235 11.68 -14.59 3.37
C GLY A 235 10.59 -15.63 3.55
N SER A 236 9.44 -15.28 4.13
CA SER A 236 8.40 -16.25 4.48
C SER A 236 7.65 -16.79 3.27
N ASN A 237 7.31 -15.94 2.31
CA ASN A 237 6.71 -16.32 1.04
C ASN A 237 6.89 -15.22 -0.03
N ALA A 238 6.55 -15.55 -1.28
CA ALA A 238 6.77 -14.64 -2.42
C ALA A 238 5.89 -13.37 -2.42
N SER A 239 4.78 -13.35 -1.68
CA SER A 239 3.94 -12.16 -1.53
C SER A 239 4.50 -11.23 -0.46
N GLU A 240 4.92 -11.73 0.70
CA GLU A 240 5.63 -10.90 1.70
C GLU A 240 6.96 -10.38 1.15
N TYR A 241 7.72 -11.21 0.43
CA TYR A 241 8.92 -10.77 -0.28
C TYR A 241 8.67 -9.54 -1.16
N TRP A 242 7.53 -9.52 -1.87
CA TRP A 242 7.17 -8.39 -2.73
C TRP A 242 6.79 -7.16 -1.91
N ALA A 243 5.96 -7.32 -0.89
CA ALA A 243 5.51 -6.20 -0.06
C ALA A 243 6.68 -5.54 0.68
N GLU A 244 7.53 -6.35 1.33
CA GLU A 244 8.68 -5.89 2.10
C GLU A 244 9.74 -5.19 1.25
N ILE A 245 10.06 -5.72 0.06
CA ILE A 245 11.14 -5.15 -0.77
C ILE A 245 10.71 -3.86 -1.47
N VAL A 246 9.42 -3.67 -1.71
CA VAL A 246 8.93 -2.37 -2.21
C VAL A 246 9.02 -1.30 -1.12
N GLN A 247 8.90 -1.68 0.15
CA GLN A 247 8.97 -0.77 1.29
C GLN A 247 10.41 -0.40 1.71
N ALA A 248 11.39 -1.26 1.39
CA ALA A 248 12.77 -1.18 1.86
C ALA A 248 13.63 -0.04 1.27
#